data_AF-A0A518BYI4-F1
#
_entry.id   AF-A0A518BYI4-F1
#
_cell.length_a   1.000
_cell.length_b   1.000
_cell.length_c   1.000
_cell.angle_alpha   90.00
_cell.angle_beta   90.00
_cell.angle_gamma   90.00
#
_symmetry.space_group_name_H-M   'P 1'
#
loop_
_entity.id
_entity.type
_entity.pdbx_description
1 polymer ?
#
loop_
_entity_poly.entity_id
_entity_poly.type
_entity_poly.pdbx_seq_one_letter_code
_entity_poly.pdbx_strand_id
1 'polypeptide(L)'
;MPARWPCLALLLTLLLGARAHAQAAVTIDPLQSRTGYVATLLINEVPFPGERRWVSESDTKNAMLAILWVLHGRIELVPDGYRQVDLATVTTDDVREVISAGGVHGQCEGFYKEADRFVVVDRVQERRDYLAGIANKGEPGRFARIMNYAIDLASAYDDGGIEGADRFAKLRTIDGTPVTGRAYSWMTDEDIYHPGGNYVRIPDEHQGGMGANRFFTLRELP
;
A
#
# COMPACT_ATOMS: atom_id res chain seq x y z
N MET A 1 -16.99 -23.08 66.37
CA MET A 1 -15.93 -22.50 65.51
C MET A 1 -15.28 -23.66 64.76
N PRO A 2 -15.27 -23.67 63.41
CA PRO A 2 -14.49 -22.72 62.62
C PRO A 2 -15.24 -22.06 61.45
N ALA A 3 -14.74 -20.89 61.07
CA ALA A 3 -15.19 -20.07 59.95
C ALA A 3 -14.78 -20.69 58.60
N ARG A 4 -15.68 -20.67 57.62
CA ARG A 4 -15.41 -21.02 56.23
C ARG A 4 -15.60 -19.78 55.36
N TRP A 5 -14.52 -19.05 55.13
CA TRP A 5 -14.40 -18.10 54.02
C TRP A 5 -13.05 -18.38 53.37
N PRO A 6 -13.04 -18.85 52.11
CA PRO A 6 -12.31 -18.08 51.11
C PRO A 6 -12.99 -18.20 49.73
N CYS A 7 -14.13 -17.54 49.51
CA CYS A 7 -14.65 -17.34 48.15
C CYS A 7 -14.44 -15.92 47.62
N LEU A 8 -13.88 -15.01 48.44
CA LEU A 8 -13.75 -13.60 48.03
C LEU A 8 -12.43 -13.25 47.32
N ALA A 9 -11.43 -14.13 47.34
CA ALA A 9 -10.12 -13.85 46.75
C ALA A 9 -10.03 -14.14 45.25
N LEU A 10 -10.98 -14.89 44.67
CA LEU A 10 -10.94 -15.29 43.25
C LEU A 10 -11.69 -14.32 42.32
N LEU A 11 -12.49 -13.40 42.86
CA LEU A 11 -13.27 -12.44 42.07
C LEU A 11 -12.55 -11.10 41.83
N LEU A 12 -11.45 -10.83 42.53
CA LEU A 12 -10.68 -9.59 42.34
C LEU A 12 -9.57 -9.69 41.27
N THR A 13 -9.19 -10.89 40.84
CA THR A 13 -8.12 -11.10 39.85
C THR A 13 -8.59 -11.13 38.39
N LEU A 14 -9.91 -11.15 38.13
CA LEU A 14 -10.48 -11.16 36.78
C LEU A 14 -10.80 -9.77 36.21
N LEU A 15 -10.55 -8.68 36.94
CA LEU A 15 -10.82 -7.30 36.51
C LEU A 15 -9.56 -6.49 36.11
N LEU A 16 -8.37 -7.11 36.08
CA LEU A 16 -7.08 -6.43 35.83
C LEU A 16 -6.48 -6.68 34.43
N GLY A 17 -7.24 -7.24 33.49
CA GLY A 17 -6.71 -7.75 32.22
C GLY A 17 -6.97 -6.91 30.96
N ALA A 18 -7.78 -5.85 31.00
CA ALA A 18 -7.99 -5.01 29.82
C ALA A 18 -7.05 -3.80 29.84
N ARG A 19 -5.74 -4.03 29.69
CA ARG A 19 -4.90 -2.97 29.14
C ARG A 19 -5.38 -2.77 27.71
N ALA A 20 -6.17 -1.72 27.48
CA ALA A 20 -6.25 -1.14 26.16
C ALA A 20 -4.81 -0.91 25.72
N HIS A 21 -4.32 -1.70 24.76
CA HIS A 21 -3.09 -1.35 24.07
C HIS A 21 -3.41 -0.06 23.34
N ALA A 22 -3.09 1.07 23.98
CA ALA A 22 -3.00 2.34 23.31
C ALA A 22 -2.02 2.13 22.16
N GLN A 23 -2.55 2.06 20.94
CA GLN A 23 -1.74 1.96 19.75
C GLN A 23 -0.83 3.19 19.72
N ALA A 24 0.46 2.99 19.49
CA ALA A 24 1.43 4.08 19.48
C ALA A 24 1.01 5.15 18.46
N ALA A 25 1.39 6.41 18.75
CA ALA A 25 1.16 7.52 17.84
C ALA A 25 1.71 7.20 16.46
N VAL A 26 0.95 7.53 15.42
CA VAL A 26 1.38 7.38 14.02
C VAL A 26 2.55 8.31 13.78
N THR A 27 3.71 7.71 13.49
CA THR A 27 4.93 8.42 13.13
C THR A 27 5.41 7.86 11.79
N ILE A 28 5.50 8.73 10.78
CA ILE A 28 6.02 8.36 9.46
C ILE A 28 7.48 8.79 9.40
N ASP A 29 8.34 7.89 8.96
CA ASP A 29 9.76 8.20 8.78
C ASP A 29 9.99 9.31 7.73
N PRO A 30 11.13 10.03 7.80
CA PRO A 30 11.46 11.05 6.82
C PRO A 30 11.47 10.51 5.38
N LEU A 31 11.12 11.33 4.40
CA LEU A 31 11.07 10.97 2.97
C LEU A 31 12.41 10.46 2.39
N GLN A 32 13.54 10.73 3.06
CA GLN A 32 14.84 10.22 2.63
C GLN A 32 15.06 8.74 3.02
N SER A 33 14.30 8.23 3.97
CA SER A 33 14.28 6.79 4.29
C SER A 33 13.47 6.03 3.23
N ARG A 34 13.81 4.76 3.01
CA ARG A 34 13.04 3.87 2.12
C ARG A 34 11.63 3.65 2.65
N THR A 35 11.51 3.29 3.93
CA THR A 35 10.23 3.14 4.63
C THR A 35 9.35 4.38 4.53
N GLY A 36 9.88 5.56 4.85
CA GLY A 36 9.11 6.82 4.85
C GLY A 36 8.60 7.21 3.46
N TYR A 37 9.40 7.02 2.41
CA TYR A 37 8.99 7.34 1.04
C TYR A 37 7.91 6.38 0.53
N VAL A 38 8.09 5.07 0.74
CA VAL A 38 7.12 4.05 0.34
C VAL A 38 5.82 4.19 1.13
N ALA A 39 5.88 4.36 2.45
CA ALA A 39 4.69 4.56 3.28
C ALA A 39 3.92 5.83 2.85
N THR A 40 4.62 6.92 2.52
CA THR A 40 4.00 8.14 2.01
C THR A 40 3.25 7.90 0.69
N LEU A 41 3.84 7.13 -0.24
CA LEU A 41 3.16 6.73 -1.46
C LEU A 41 1.91 5.91 -1.16
N LEU A 42 2.04 4.84 -0.37
CA LEU A 42 0.91 3.95 -0.06
C LEU A 42 -0.24 4.72 0.59
N ILE A 43 0.04 5.66 1.49
CA ILE A 43 -0.95 6.54 2.10
C ILE A 43 -1.59 7.43 1.04
N ASN A 44 -0.80 8.02 0.13
CA ASN A 44 -1.28 8.92 -0.92
C ASN A 44 -2.23 8.26 -1.92
N GLU A 45 -1.93 7.03 -2.33
CA GLU A 45 -2.61 6.35 -3.44
C GLU A 45 -3.99 5.77 -3.10
N VAL A 46 -4.46 5.87 -1.85
CA VAL A 46 -5.70 5.22 -1.42
C VAL A 46 -6.60 6.14 -0.61
N PRO A 47 -7.93 5.96 -0.68
CA PRO A 47 -8.88 6.79 0.04
C PRO A 47 -8.92 6.44 1.53
N PHE A 48 -9.15 7.48 2.34
CA PHE A 48 -9.38 7.42 3.78
C PHE A 48 -10.87 7.67 4.13
N PRO A 49 -11.33 7.32 5.34
CA PRO A 49 -12.73 7.48 5.71
C PRO A 49 -13.21 8.92 5.54
N GLY A 50 -14.30 9.11 4.79
CA GLY A 50 -14.86 10.42 4.47
C GLY A 50 -14.36 11.02 3.15
N GLU A 51 -13.31 10.45 2.54
CA GLU A 51 -12.87 10.83 1.19
C GLU A 51 -13.76 10.18 0.11
N ARG A 52 -13.75 10.80 -1.07
CA ARG A 52 -14.46 10.28 -2.25
C ARG A 52 -13.95 8.88 -2.57
N ARG A 53 -14.87 7.96 -2.92
CA ARG A 53 -14.58 6.54 -3.26
C ARG A 53 -14.01 5.70 -2.11
N TRP A 54 -14.02 6.17 -0.87
CA TRP A 54 -13.74 5.31 0.27
C TRP A 54 -14.83 4.24 0.42
N VAL A 55 -14.42 2.97 0.53
CA VAL A 55 -15.32 1.82 0.71
C VAL A 55 -15.20 1.23 2.12
N SER A 56 -13.99 0.78 2.50
CA SER A 56 -13.75 0.18 3.81
C SER A 56 -12.27 0.23 4.19
N GLU A 57 -11.96 -0.01 5.48
CA GLU A 57 -10.58 -0.15 5.94
C GLU A 57 -9.86 -1.32 5.23
N SER A 58 -10.54 -2.46 5.03
CA SER A 58 -9.94 -3.61 4.36
C SER A 58 -9.66 -3.34 2.88
N ASP A 59 -10.53 -2.61 2.20
CA ASP A 59 -10.38 -2.25 0.79
C ASP A 59 -9.15 -1.35 0.58
N THR A 60 -9.02 -0.30 1.40
CA THR A 60 -7.85 0.57 1.46
C THR A 60 -6.55 -0.22 1.68
N LYS A 61 -6.53 -1.13 2.67
CA LYS A 61 -5.35 -1.95 3.00
C LYS A 61 -4.99 -2.92 1.87
N ASN A 62 -5.99 -3.56 1.26
CA ASN A 62 -5.76 -4.45 0.12
C ASN A 62 -5.16 -3.71 -1.08
N ALA A 63 -5.62 -2.47 -1.34
CA ALA A 63 -5.06 -1.65 -2.41
C ALA A 63 -3.60 -1.26 -2.13
N MET A 64 -3.26 -0.87 -0.89
CA MET A 64 -1.86 -0.61 -0.51
C MET A 64 -0.97 -1.83 -0.75
N LEU A 65 -1.40 -3.02 -0.32
CA LEU A 65 -0.67 -4.26 -0.56
C LEU A 65 -0.49 -4.56 -2.06
N ALA A 66 -1.55 -4.39 -2.85
CA ALA A 66 -1.49 -4.62 -4.29
C ALA A 66 -0.55 -3.62 -5.00
N ILE A 67 -0.55 -2.34 -4.62
CA ILE A 67 0.38 -1.33 -5.14
C ILE A 67 1.82 -1.71 -4.83
N LEU A 68 2.11 -2.15 -3.59
CA LEU A 68 3.45 -2.57 -3.24
C LEU A 68 3.90 -3.80 -4.04
N TRP A 69 3.01 -4.76 -4.27
CA TRP A 69 3.29 -5.90 -5.15
C TRP A 69 3.53 -5.49 -6.59
N VAL A 70 2.84 -4.48 -7.12
CA VAL A 70 3.13 -3.91 -8.44
C VAL A 70 4.56 -3.36 -8.47
N LEU A 71 4.91 -2.52 -7.51
CA LEU A 71 6.25 -1.91 -7.44
C LEU A 71 7.36 -2.95 -7.33
N HIS A 72 7.19 -3.95 -6.46
CA HIS A 72 8.14 -5.06 -6.34
C HIS A 72 8.18 -5.91 -7.61
N GLY A 73 7.03 -6.17 -8.25
CA GLY A 73 6.98 -6.92 -9.50
C GLY A 73 7.73 -6.25 -10.65
N ARG A 74 7.71 -4.90 -10.68
CA ARG A 74 8.51 -4.11 -11.63
C ARG A 74 10.02 -4.21 -11.38
N ILE A 75 10.47 -4.70 -10.24
CA ILE A 75 11.89 -4.83 -9.89
C ILE A 75 12.33 -6.29 -10.00
N GLU A 76 11.71 -7.16 -9.22
CA GLU A 76 12.20 -8.52 -8.95
C GLU A 76 11.52 -9.58 -9.81
N LEU A 77 10.34 -9.26 -10.39
CA LEU A 77 9.48 -10.24 -11.04
C LEU A 77 9.12 -9.79 -12.47
N VAL A 78 10.10 -9.22 -13.18
CA VAL A 78 9.93 -8.83 -14.58
C VAL A 78 9.61 -10.09 -15.41
N PRO A 79 8.46 -10.14 -16.11
CA PRO A 79 8.06 -11.32 -16.84
C PRO A 79 8.87 -11.50 -18.12
N ASP A 80 8.97 -12.74 -18.58
CA ASP A 80 9.68 -13.09 -19.82
C ASP A 80 9.20 -12.24 -21.01
N GLY A 81 10.15 -11.83 -21.85
CA GLY A 81 9.91 -10.95 -22.99
C GLY A 81 9.86 -9.45 -22.65
N TYR A 82 9.72 -9.08 -21.38
CA TYR A 82 9.79 -7.68 -20.94
C TYR A 82 11.15 -7.39 -20.30
N ARG A 83 11.53 -6.11 -20.34
CA ARG A 83 12.67 -5.59 -19.57
C ARG A 83 12.14 -4.70 -18.45
N GLN A 84 12.92 -4.57 -17.39
CA GLN A 84 12.58 -3.69 -16.27
C GLN A 84 12.21 -2.26 -16.73
N VAL A 85 12.99 -1.70 -17.65
CA VAL A 85 12.75 -0.35 -18.19
C VAL A 85 11.40 -0.21 -18.91
N ASP A 86 10.83 -1.29 -19.44
CA ASP A 86 9.52 -1.27 -20.09
C ASP A 86 8.38 -1.13 -19.05
N LEU A 87 8.66 -1.45 -17.78
CA LEU A 87 7.69 -1.45 -16.69
C LEU A 87 7.90 -0.31 -15.69
N ALA A 88 9.16 0.06 -15.44
CA ALA A 88 9.57 1.03 -14.42
C ALA A 88 10.17 2.32 -15.00
N THR A 89 10.42 2.40 -16.32
CA THR A 89 11.16 3.52 -16.97
C THR A 89 12.63 3.67 -16.55
N VAL A 90 13.08 2.93 -15.54
CA VAL A 90 14.44 2.91 -15.01
C VAL A 90 14.88 1.46 -14.76
N THR A 91 16.18 1.21 -14.75
CA THR A 91 16.77 -0.07 -14.29
C THR A 91 17.37 0.15 -12.90
N THR A 92 16.88 -0.55 -11.88
CA THR A 92 17.24 -0.32 -10.47
C THR A 92 16.78 -1.47 -9.57
N ASP A 93 17.40 -1.65 -8.42
CA ASP A 93 16.93 -2.47 -7.30
C ASP A 93 16.27 -1.64 -6.19
N ASP A 94 16.26 -0.31 -6.31
CA ASP A 94 15.68 0.61 -5.33
C ASP A 94 14.26 1.03 -5.76
N VAL A 95 13.28 0.63 -4.95
CA VAL A 95 11.86 1.00 -5.16
C VAL A 95 11.65 2.51 -5.23
N ARG A 96 12.45 3.32 -4.54
CA ARG A 96 12.31 4.78 -4.54
C ARG A 96 12.63 5.36 -5.92
N GLU A 97 13.58 4.77 -6.63
CA GLU A 97 13.91 5.14 -8.01
C GLU A 97 12.77 4.77 -8.96
N VAL A 98 12.11 3.62 -8.77
CA VAL A 98 10.91 3.25 -9.54
C VAL A 98 9.76 4.24 -9.31
N ILE A 99 9.50 4.60 -8.05
CA ILE A 99 8.41 5.53 -7.68
C ILE A 99 8.64 6.91 -8.30
N SER A 100 9.90 7.39 -8.28
CA SER A 100 10.27 8.75 -8.72
C SER A 100 10.64 8.87 -10.20
N ALA A 101 10.71 7.76 -10.94
CA ALA A 101 11.09 7.73 -12.33
C ALA A 101 10.12 8.55 -13.20
N GLY A 102 10.66 9.38 -14.10
CA GLY A 102 9.87 10.25 -14.98
C GLY A 102 9.56 11.64 -14.41
N GLY A 103 10.03 11.96 -13.21
CA GLY A 103 9.88 13.29 -12.61
C GLY A 103 8.49 13.54 -12.02
N VAL A 104 8.09 14.80 -11.88
CA VAL A 104 6.87 15.21 -11.16
C VAL A 104 5.59 14.54 -11.70
N HIS A 105 5.52 14.28 -13.00
CA HIS A 105 4.39 13.60 -13.65
C HIS A 105 4.78 12.21 -14.20
N GLY A 106 5.73 11.56 -13.51
CA GLY A 106 6.28 10.28 -13.88
C GLY A 106 5.43 9.08 -13.45
N GLN A 107 6.10 8.02 -13.02
CA GLN A 107 5.50 6.74 -12.62
C GLN A 107 4.47 6.89 -11.49
N CYS A 108 4.76 7.73 -10.49
CA CYS A 108 3.83 8.05 -9.41
C CYS A 108 3.70 9.58 -9.31
N GLU A 109 2.52 10.12 -9.64
CA GLU A 109 2.36 11.56 -9.82
C GLU A 109 2.60 12.36 -8.52
N GLY A 110 3.56 13.27 -8.57
CA GLY A 110 3.95 14.11 -7.44
C GLY A 110 5.04 13.50 -6.55
N PHE A 111 5.58 12.33 -6.92
CA PHE A 111 6.77 11.73 -6.33
C PHE A 111 7.91 11.83 -7.33
N TYR A 112 9.02 12.45 -6.94
CA TYR A 112 10.14 12.66 -7.86
C TYR A 112 11.47 12.75 -7.11
N LYS A 113 12.57 12.71 -7.87
CA LYS A 113 13.92 12.88 -7.37
C LYS A 113 14.45 14.24 -7.81
N GLU A 114 14.86 15.06 -6.86
CA GLU A 114 15.53 16.34 -7.09
C GLU A 114 17.00 16.18 -6.71
N ALA A 115 17.88 16.22 -7.73
CA ALA A 115 19.27 15.80 -7.58
C ALA A 115 19.35 14.39 -6.97
N ASP A 116 19.92 14.23 -5.78
CA ASP A 116 20.03 12.94 -5.07
C ASP A 116 19.00 12.77 -3.95
N ARG A 117 17.97 13.62 -3.89
CA ARG A 117 16.96 13.62 -2.83
C ARG A 117 15.61 13.20 -3.36
N PHE A 118 14.99 12.24 -2.68
CA PHE A 118 13.61 11.86 -2.93
C PHE A 118 12.68 12.88 -2.30
N VAL A 119 11.78 13.43 -3.09
CA VAL A 119 10.88 14.51 -2.69
C VAL A 119 9.46 14.22 -3.17
N VAL A 120 8.52 14.93 -2.59
CA VAL A 120 7.12 14.93 -3.01
C VAL A 120 6.64 16.36 -3.17
N VAL A 121 5.66 16.59 -4.03
CA VAL A 121 5.03 17.91 -4.15
C VAL A 121 4.20 18.25 -2.91
N ASP A 122 3.97 19.54 -2.69
CA ASP A 122 3.29 20.08 -1.49
C ASP A 122 1.96 19.38 -1.21
N ARG A 123 1.12 19.12 -2.23
CA ARG A 123 -0.18 18.45 -2.03
C ARG A 123 -0.07 17.06 -1.38
N VAL A 124 1.00 16.30 -1.65
CA VAL A 124 1.21 14.97 -1.03
C VAL A 124 1.61 15.15 0.43
N GLN A 125 2.54 16.07 0.67
CA GLN A 125 3.05 16.41 2.00
C GLN A 125 1.92 16.92 2.91
N GLU A 126 1.11 17.85 2.42
CA GLU A 126 -0.07 18.38 3.11
C GLU A 126 -1.08 17.30 3.44
N ARG A 127 -1.42 16.43 2.46
CA ARG A 127 -2.36 15.33 2.69
C ARG A 127 -1.83 14.36 3.76
N ARG A 128 -0.56 13.97 3.66
CA ARG A 128 0.08 13.08 4.63
C ARG A 128 0.00 13.65 6.05
N ASP A 129 0.36 14.92 6.21
CA ASP A 129 0.39 15.58 7.52
C ASP A 129 -1.04 15.80 8.07
N TYR A 130 -2.01 16.12 7.21
CA TYR A 130 -3.43 16.20 7.58
C TYR A 130 -3.96 14.87 8.13
N LEU A 131 -3.71 13.77 7.42
CA LEU A 131 -4.13 12.43 7.85
C LEU A 131 -3.44 12.01 9.15
N ALA A 132 -2.14 12.30 9.30
CA ALA A 132 -1.41 12.06 10.54
C ALA A 132 -2.01 12.86 11.71
N GLY A 133 -2.41 14.11 11.47
CA GLY A 133 -3.09 14.94 12.46
C GLY A 133 -4.42 14.36 12.94
N ILE A 134 -5.21 13.78 12.03
CA ILE A 134 -6.44 13.05 12.40
C ILE A 134 -6.10 11.78 13.17
N ALA A 135 -5.14 10.99 12.68
CA ALA A 135 -4.77 9.71 13.26
C ALA A 135 -4.27 9.83 14.69
N ASN A 136 -3.57 10.93 15.01
CA ASN A 136 -3.01 11.20 16.33
C ASN A 136 -3.95 11.98 17.26
N LYS A 137 -5.20 12.22 16.85
CA LYS A 137 -6.18 12.95 17.68
C LYS A 137 -6.98 11.99 18.56
N GLY A 138 -6.77 12.08 19.87
CA GLY A 138 -7.52 11.28 20.85
C GLY A 138 -7.12 9.80 20.82
N GLU A 139 -8.10 8.91 21.03
CA GLU A 139 -7.86 7.46 20.99
C GLU A 139 -7.62 6.97 19.54
N PRO A 140 -6.66 6.04 19.33
CA PRO A 140 -6.34 5.53 18.00
C PRO A 140 -7.56 4.95 17.26
N GLY A 141 -7.93 5.62 16.18
CA GLY A 141 -9.08 5.27 15.35
C GLY A 141 -8.72 4.52 14.06
N ARG A 142 -9.68 4.52 13.13
CA ARG A 142 -9.50 3.90 11.80
C ARG A 142 -8.36 4.51 11.00
N PHE A 143 -8.14 5.83 11.08
CA PHE A 143 -7.04 6.51 10.41
C PHE A 143 -5.69 5.98 10.90
N ALA A 144 -5.51 5.88 12.22
CA ALA A 144 -4.29 5.32 12.80
C ALA A 144 -4.01 3.89 12.34
N ARG A 145 -5.03 3.03 12.32
CA ARG A 145 -4.88 1.64 11.85
C ARG A 145 -4.57 1.51 10.35
N ILE A 146 -5.04 2.44 9.52
CA ILE A 146 -4.71 2.45 8.08
C ILE A 146 -3.29 2.95 7.87
N MET A 147 -2.90 4.05 8.53
CA MET A 147 -1.55 4.61 8.39
C MET A 147 -0.48 3.70 8.95
N ASN A 148 -0.71 3.10 10.13
CA ASN A 148 0.21 2.11 10.70
C ASN A 148 0.33 0.89 9.78
N TYR A 149 -0.75 0.44 9.15
CA TYR A 149 -0.65 -0.63 8.17
C TYR A 149 0.26 -0.28 6.97
N ALA A 150 0.19 0.95 6.46
CA ALA A 150 1.10 1.40 5.40
C ALA A 150 2.57 1.47 5.86
N ILE A 151 2.80 1.92 7.10
CA ILE A 151 4.14 2.00 7.72
C ILE A 151 4.69 0.59 7.93
N ASP A 152 3.92 -0.31 8.55
CA ASP A 152 4.30 -1.70 8.82
C ASP A 152 4.60 -2.44 7.50
N LEU A 153 3.77 -2.24 6.49
CA LEU A 153 3.95 -2.83 5.16
C LEU A 153 5.22 -2.31 4.46
N ALA A 154 5.50 -1.01 4.54
CA ALA A 154 6.73 -0.42 4.00
C ALA A 154 7.99 -0.88 4.77
N SER A 155 7.89 -1.01 6.09
CA SER A 155 8.98 -1.49 6.94
C SER A 155 9.30 -2.95 6.66
N ALA A 156 8.29 -3.82 6.60
CA ALA A 156 8.47 -5.23 6.27
C ALA A 156 9.17 -5.39 4.91
N TYR A 157 8.79 -4.56 3.93
CA TYR A 157 9.41 -4.57 2.61
C TYR A 157 10.88 -4.15 2.63
N ASP A 158 11.24 -3.17 3.45
CA ASP A 158 12.64 -2.78 3.66
C ASP A 158 13.44 -3.90 4.34
N ASP A 159 12.80 -4.64 5.25
CA ASP A 159 13.37 -5.81 5.95
C ASP A 159 13.45 -7.08 5.07
N GLY A 160 13.09 -6.98 3.78
CA GLY A 160 13.31 -8.03 2.77
C GLY A 160 12.09 -8.90 2.44
N GLY A 161 10.87 -8.49 2.80
CA GLY A 161 9.67 -9.25 2.43
C GLY A 161 8.39 -8.42 2.37
N ILE A 162 7.45 -8.80 1.50
CA ILE A 162 6.10 -8.22 1.53
C ILE A 162 5.23 -9.12 2.40
N GLU A 163 4.68 -8.57 3.49
CA GLU A 163 3.71 -9.29 4.30
C GLU A 163 2.35 -9.34 3.59
N GLY A 164 1.94 -10.54 3.20
CA GLY A 164 0.67 -10.78 2.51
C GLY A 164 0.84 -11.23 1.06
N ALA A 165 -0.03 -12.13 0.61
CA ALA A 165 0.09 -12.73 -0.72
C ALA A 165 -0.21 -11.75 -1.85
N ASP A 166 0.54 -11.85 -2.95
CA ASP A 166 0.16 -11.24 -4.22
C ASP A 166 -1.11 -11.92 -4.74
N ARG A 167 -2.21 -11.18 -4.69
CA ARG A 167 -3.54 -11.62 -5.13
C ARG A 167 -3.57 -12.02 -6.60
N PHE A 168 -2.77 -11.34 -7.43
CA PHE A 168 -2.82 -11.49 -8.87
C PHE A 168 -1.86 -12.56 -9.40
N ALA A 169 -0.94 -13.07 -8.57
CA ALA A 169 0.13 -14.04 -8.89
C ALA A 169 -0.28 -15.28 -9.70
N LYS A 170 -1.58 -15.63 -9.65
CA LYS A 170 -2.14 -16.83 -10.29
C LYS A 170 -3.05 -16.53 -11.48
N LEU A 171 -3.20 -15.27 -11.88
CA LEU A 171 -3.90 -14.93 -13.11
C LEU A 171 -3.14 -15.54 -14.29
N ARG A 172 -3.84 -16.12 -15.26
CA ARG A 172 -3.20 -16.69 -16.47
C ARG A 172 -3.91 -16.27 -17.74
N THR A 173 -5.20 -15.95 -17.63
CA THR A 173 -6.01 -15.46 -18.74
C THR A 173 -6.96 -14.38 -18.26
N ILE A 174 -7.17 -13.36 -19.09
CA ILE A 174 -8.26 -12.38 -18.95
C ILE A 174 -8.97 -12.31 -20.30
N ASP A 175 -10.28 -12.60 -20.32
CA ASP A 175 -11.09 -12.59 -21.54
C ASP A 175 -10.46 -13.35 -22.72
N GLY A 176 -9.88 -14.53 -22.42
CA GLY A 176 -9.18 -15.37 -23.40
C GLY A 176 -7.79 -14.89 -23.81
N THR A 177 -7.33 -13.74 -23.31
CA THR A 177 -5.97 -13.23 -23.53
C THR A 177 -5.02 -13.83 -22.48
N PRO A 178 -3.94 -14.53 -22.89
CA PRO A 178 -2.89 -14.97 -21.97
C PRO A 178 -2.19 -13.79 -21.28
N VAL A 179 -1.99 -13.88 -19.98
CA VAL A 179 -1.39 -12.81 -19.16
C VAL A 179 -0.34 -13.36 -18.21
N THR A 180 0.67 -12.52 -17.90
CA THR A 180 1.87 -12.89 -17.13
C THR A 180 1.58 -13.24 -15.67
N GLY A 181 0.38 -12.91 -15.20
CA GLY A 181 -0.13 -13.41 -13.94
C GLY A 181 0.30 -12.64 -12.71
N ARG A 182 0.53 -11.33 -12.84
CA ARG A 182 0.67 -10.36 -11.74
C ARG A 182 0.18 -9.00 -12.21
N ALA A 183 -0.14 -8.09 -11.30
CA ALA A 183 -0.33 -6.69 -11.68
C ALA A 183 1.04 -6.01 -11.85
N TYR A 184 1.17 -5.18 -12.90
CA TYR A 184 2.36 -4.39 -13.19
C TYR A 184 2.06 -2.90 -13.37
N SER A 185 0.80 -2.49 -13.24
CA SER A 185 0.41 -1.08 -13.20
C SER A 185 -0.87 -0.90 -12.40
N TRP A 186 -1.05 0.30 -11.87
CA TRP A 186 -2.31 0.77 -11.31
C TRP A 186 -2.57 2.20 -11.76
N MET A 187 -3.84 2.60 -11.77
CA MET A 187 -4.28 3.97 -12.04
C MET A 187 -5.51 4.26 -11.20
N THR A 188 -5.92 5.53 -11.11
CA THR A 188 -7.24 5.89 -10.57
C THR A 188 -8.32 5.09 -11.31
N ASP A 189 -9.27 4.50 -10.56
CA ASP A 189 -10.36 3.71 -11.15
C ASP A 189 -11.39 4.61 -11.85
N GLU A 190 -11.03 5.06 -13.04
CA GLU A 190 -11.88 5.75 -14.01
C GLU A 190 -11.60 5.20 -15.40
N ASP A 191 -12.65 5.02 -16.21
CA ASP A 191 -12.53 4.41 -17.54
C ASP A 191 -11.69 5.24 -18.52
N ILE A 192 -11.36 6.49 -18.18
CA ILE A 192 -10.50 7.35 -19.01
C ILE A 192 -9.00 7.03 -18.85
N TYR A 193 -8.59 6.34 -17.78
CA TYR A 193 -7.17 6.12 -17.47
C TYR A 193 -6.70 4.75 -17.92
N HIS A 194 -5.76 4.71 -18.86
CA HIS A 194 -5.16 3.49 -19.40
C HIS A 194 -3.63 3.63 -19.51
N PRO A 195 -2.84 2.63 -19.08
CA PRO A 195 -1.38 2.65 -19.18
C PRO A 195 -0.83 2.52 -20.61
N GLY A 196 -1.69 2.22 -21.60
CA GLY A 196 -1.27 1.95 -22.98
C GLY A 196 -0.51 0.62 -23.12
N GLY A 197 0.10 0.39 -24.27
CA GLY A 197 0.97 -0.78 -24.50
C GLY A 197 0.28 -2.14 -24.34
N ASN A 198 1.02 -3.11 -23.77
CA ASN A 198 0.57 -4.50 -23.60
C ASN A 198 -0.18 -4.74 -22.28
N TYR A 199 -0.62 -3.69 -21.60
CA TYR A 199 -1.35 -3.83 -20.36
C TYR A 199 -2.80 -4.29 -20.62
N VAL A 200 -3.29 -5.14 -19.73
CA VAL A 200 -4.66 -5.65 -19.72
C VAL A 200 -5.29 -5.29 -18.39
N ARG A 201 -6.47 -4.66 -18.44
CA ARG A 201 -7.25 -4.32 -17.25
C ARG A 201 -7.62 -5.61 -16.51
N ILE A 202 -7.36 -5.67 -15.21
CA ILE A 202 -7.86 -6.76 -14.37
C ILE A 202 -9.34 -6.47 -14.06
N PRO A 203 -10.27 -7.40 -14.36
CA PRO A 203 -11.69 -7.20 -14.14
C PRO A 203 -12.05 -7.31 -12.64
N ASP A 204 -13.23 -6.80 -12.26
CA ASP A 204 -13.68 -6.77 -10.86
C ASP A 204 -13.95 -8.16 -10.28
N GLU A 205 -14.28 -9.15 -11.11
CA GLU A 205 -14.38 -10.56 -10.69
C GLU A 205 -13.05 -11.14 -10.18
N HIS A 206 -11.93 -10.53 -10.59
CA HIS A 206 -10.59 -10.80 -10.08
C HIS A 206 -10.14 -9.74 -9.07
N GLN A 207 -11.06 -8.89 -8.61
CA GLN A 207 -10.82 -7.77 -7.72
C GLN A 207 -9.82 -6.76 -8.31
N GLY A 208 -9.89 -6.49 -9.62
CA GLY A 208 -9.02 -5.52 -10.26
C GLY A 208 -9.34 -4.06 -9.90
N GLY A 209 -10.49 -3.77 -9.28
CA GLY A 209 -10.84 -2.46 -8.72
C GLY A 209 -10.84 -2.52 -7.19
N MET A 210 -9.95 -1.79 -6.53
CA MET A 210 -9.89 -1.69 -5.06
C MET A 210 -9.23 -0.39 -4.60
N GLY A 211 -9.68 0.16 -3.48
CA GLY A 211 -9.12 1.38 -2.89
C GLY A 211 -9.07 2.55 -3.88
N ALA A 212 -10.12 2.73 -4.68
CA ALA A 212 -10.20 3.71 -5.77
C ALA A 212 -9.15 3.57 -6.89
N ASN A 213 -8.49 2.41 -6.98
CA ASN A 213 -7.51 2.07 -8.00
C ASN A 213 -7.98 0.95 -8.91
N ARG A 214 -7.57 1.04 -10.18
CA ARG A 214 -7.67 0.00 -11.20
C ARG A 214 -6.31 -0.62 -11.45
N PHE A 215 -6.21 -1.93 -11.33
CA PHE A 215 -4.99 -2.69 -11.57
C PHE A 215 -4.94 -3.29 -12.97
N PHE A 216 -3.73 -3.40 -13.52
CA PHE A 216 -3.46 -3.90 -14.86
C PHE A 216 -2.34 -4.93 -14.82
N THR A 217 -2.54 -6.04 -15.52
CA THR A 217 -1.50 -7.05 -15.79
C THR A 217 -0.90 -6.85 -17.17
N LEU A 218 0.06 -7.67 -17.58
CA LEU A 218 0.66 -7.66 -18.90
C LEU A 218 0.20 -8.88 -19.70
N ARG A 219 0.06 -8.71 -21.02
CA ARG A 219 -0.03 -9.84 -21.95
C ARG A 219 1.26 -10.67 -21.88
N GLU A 220 1.13 -11.98 -21.95
CA GLU A 220 2.29 -12.81 -22.30
C GLU A 220 2.73 -12.47 -23.72
N LEU A 221 4.04 -12.36 -23.94
CA LEU A 221 4.61 -12.16 -25.27
C LEU A 221 4.94 -13.52 -25.90
N PRO A 222 4.79 -13.66 -27.22
CA PRO A 222 5.16 -14.88 -27.94
C PRO A 222 6.65 -15.22 -27.88
#